data_AF-A0A8B8RUV6-F1
#
_entry.id   AF-A0A8B8RUV6-F1
#
_cell.length_a   1.000
_cell.length_b   1.000
_cell.length_c   1.000
_cell.angle_alpha   90.00
_cell.angle_beta   90.00
_cell.angle_gamma   90.00
#
_symmetry.space_group_name_H-M   'P 1'
#
loop_
_entity.id
_entity.type
_entity.pdbx_description
1 polymer ?
#
loop_
_entity_poly.entity_id
_entity_poly.type
_entity_poly.pdbx_seq_one_letter_code
_entity_poly.pdbx_strand_id
1 'polypeptide(L)'
;MTLEAIRYSRGSLQILDQLLLPQQSCYEAVGSVRQAWEAIRAMKVRGAPAIALVGCLSLAVELQAGAGGPGLAALVAFVRDALSFLVTARPTAVNMARAARDLAEAAAQEAEREGATEEAVRERNQERLTKKVFSKHTCTGQREQPLQGPRVGTALGVIRSLHNLGRLERAFCTETRPYNQGARLTAFELVYEQIPATLIADSMAAAAMAHQGVSAVVVGADRVVANGDTANKVGTYQLAIAAKHHGIPFYVAAPSSSCDLRLETGQEIIIEERPGQELTDVNGVRIAAPGIAIWNPAFDVTPHDLITGGIITELGVFAPEELRAALSARGS
;
A
#
# COMPACT_ATOMS: atom_id res chain seq x y z
N MET A 1 -17.44 13.44 -5.97
CA MET A 1 -17.27 11.99 -6.24
C MET A 1 -15.96 11.55 -5.62
N THR A 2 -15.85 10.38 -5.01
CA THR A 2 -14.58 9.87 -4.43
C THR A 2 -13.80 9.09 -5.48
N LEU A 3 -12.48 9.23 -5.50
CA LEU A 3 -11.63 8.45 -6.41
C LEU A 3 -11.51 7.03 -5.88
N GLU A 4 -11.74 6.04 -6.73
CA GLU A 4 -11.64 4.62 -6.36
C GLU A 4 -10.59 3.95 -7.23
N ALA A 5 -9.43 3.60 -6.67
CA ALA A 5 -8.42 2.85 -7.42
C ALA A 5 -8.85 1.40 -7.72
N ILE A 6 -9.75 0.85 -6.91
CA ILE A 6 -10.29 -0.51 -7.03
C ILE A 6 -11.81 -0.41 -6.87
N ARG A 7 -12.55 -0.87 -7.87
CA ARG A 7 -14.00 -1.02 -7.81
C ARG A 7 -14.33 -2.49 -7.78
N TYR A 8 -15.04 -2.91 -6.73
CA TYR A 8 -15.43 -4.29 -6.58
C TYR A 8 -16.91 -4.39 -6.20
N SER A 9 -17.62 -5.27 -6.90
CA SER A 9 -18.89 -5.83 -6.50
C SER A 9 -18.82 -7.35 -6.67
N ARG A 10 -19.74 -8.10 -6.05
CA ARG A 10 -19.71 -9.57 -6.12
C ARG A 10 -19.73 -10.02 -7.59
N GLY A 11 -18.67 -10.69 -8.03
CA GLY A 11 -18.48 -11.16 -9.41
C GLY A 11 -17.97 -10.10 -10.40
N SER A 12 -17.59 -8.90 -9.96
CA SER A 12 -17.05 -7.85 -10.84
C SER A 12 -15.93 -7.08 -10.15
N LEU A 13 -14.77 -7.03 -10.79
CA LEU A 13 -13.61 -6.28 -10.33
C LEU A 13 -13.12 -5.36 -11.45
N GLN A 14 -12.88 -4.11 -11.12
CA GLN A 14 -12.24 -3.15 -12.00
C GLN A 14 -11.11 -2.43 -11.25
N ILE A 15 -10.04 -2.12 -11.97
CA ILE A 15 -8.89 -1.38 -11.45
C ILE A 15 -8.69 -0.11 -12.26
N LEU A 16 -8.27 0.97 -11.60
CA LEU A 16 -7.82 2.18 -12.28
C LEU A 16 -6.41 1.95 -12.84
N ASP A 17 -6.23 2.11 -14.15
CA ASP A 17 -4.92 1.92 -14.79
C ASP A 17 -3.97 3.08 -14.41
N GLN A 18 -3.04 2.82 -13.48
CA GLN A 18 -2.10 3.82 -13.00
C GLN A 18 -1.00 4.19 -14.01
N LEU A 19 -0.87 3.48 -15.14
CA LEU A 19 0.06 3.88 -16.20
C LEU A 19 -0.47 5.07 -16.99
N LEU A 20 -1.79 5.19 -17.11
CA LEU A 20 -2.45 6.27 -17.87
C LEU A 20 -2.60 7.58 -17.09
N LEU A 21 -2.45 7.52 -15.76
CA LEU A 21 -2.45 8.71 -14.91
C LEU A 21 -1.17 9.54 -15.12
N PRO A 22 -1.25 10.89 -15.01
CA PRO A 22 -2.44 11.70 -14.71
C PRO A 22 -3.29 12.10 -15.93
N GLN A 23 -2.89 11.72 -17.16
CA GLN A 23 -3.54 12.20 -18.38
C GLN A 23 -4.94 11.63 -18.59
N GLN A 24 -5.15 10.37 -18.22
CA GLN A 24 -6.42 9.68 -18.39
C GLN A 24 -6.75 8.78 -17.19
N SER A 25 -8.00 8.84 -16.76
CA SER A 25 -8.56 7.97 -15.73
C SER A 25 -9.40 6.89 -16.37
N CYS A 26 -8.80 5.73 -16.66
CA CYS A 26 -9.47 4.60 -17.30
C CYS A 26 -9.54 3.40 -16.35
N TYR A 27 -10.70 2.75 -16.31
CA TYR A 27 -10.91 1.52 -15.54
C TYR A 27 -10.80 0.30 -16.46
N GLU A 28 -10.07 -0.71 -16.00
CA GLU A 28 -9.92 -2.00 -16.67
C GLU A 28 -10.62 -3.08 -15.86
N ALA A 29 -11.42 -3.91 -16.54
CA ALA A 29 -12.07 -5.05 -15.92
C ALA A 29 -11.06 -6.19 -15.69
N VAL A 30 -11.10 -6.78 -14.51
CA VAL A 30 -10.25 -7.90 -14.09
C VAL A 30 -11.15 -9.10 -13.82
N GLY A 31 -11.24 -10.01 -14.79
CA GLY A 31 -12.11 -11.19 -14.73
C GLY A 31 -11.42 -12.46 -14.25
N SER A 32 -10.09 -12.44 -14.06
CA SER A 32 -9.30 -13.61 -13.67
C SER A 32 -8.08 -13.26 -12.82
N VAL A 33 -7.60 -14.27 -12.08
CA VAL A 33 -6.33 -14.27 -11.34
C VAL A 33 -5.15 -13.98 -12.27
N ARG A 34 -5.19 -14.51 -13.50
CA ARG A 34 -4.15 -14.24 -14.51
C ARG A 34 -4.11 -12.77 -14.91
N GLN A 35 -5.26 -12.16 -15.19
CA GLN A 35 -5.34 -10.74 -15.52
C GLN A 35 -4.89 -9.86 -14.35
N ALA A 36 -5.25 -10.21 -13.11
CA ALA A 36 -4.75 -9.51 -11.93
C ALA A 36 -3.23 -9.59 -11.82
N TRP A 37 -2.64 -10.77 -12.01
CA TRP A 37 -1.20 -10.98 -12.01
C TRP A 37 -0.51 -10.13 -13.08
N GLU A 38 -1.03 -10.12 -14.31
CA GLU A 38 -0.50 -9.34 -15.43
C GLU A 38 -0.57 -7.83 -15.13
N ALA A 39 -1.70 -7.34 -14.61
CA ALA A 39 -1.87 -5.95 -14.23
C ALA A 39 -0.93 -5.52 -13.09
N ILE A 40 -0.76 -6.35 -12.05
CA ILE A 40 0.17 -6.10 -10.93
C ILE A 40 1.62 -6.04 -11.44
N ARG A 41 2.00 -6.99 -12.30
CA ARG A 41 3.36 -7.08 -12.85
C ARG A 41 3.67 -5.90 -13.77
N ALA A 42 2.72 -5.49 -14.60
CA ALA A 42 2.80 -4.31 -15.46
C ALA A 42 2.72 -2.98 -14.69
N MET A 43 2.56 -3.02 -13.36
CA MET A 43 2.34 -1.85 -12.48
C MET A 43 1.11 -0.99 -12.84
N LYS A 44 0.11 -1.69 -13.40
CA LYS A 44 -1.35 -1.44 -13.37
C LYS A 44 -1.82 -0.90 -12.04
N VAL A 45 -1.44 -1.67 -11.02
CA VAL A 45 -1.80 -1.51 -9.62
C VAL A 45 -0.53 -1.27 -8.82
N ARG A 46 -0.52 -0.25 -7.97
CA ARG A 46 0.63 0.07 -7.10
C ARG A 46 0.19 0.24 -5.65
N GLY A 47 1.13 0.00 -4.74
CA GLY A 47 0.91 -0.04 -3.29
C GLY A 47 0.69 -1.47 -2.81
N ALA A 48 1.49 -1.92 -1.83
CA ALA A 48 1.43 -3.30 -1.34
C ALA A 48 0.02 -3.73 -0.85
N PRO A 49 -0.75 -2.88 -0.14
CA PRO A 49 -2.15 -3.15 0.17
C PRO A 49 -3.01 -3.37 -1.08
N ALA A 50 -2.95 -2.47 -2.05
CA ALA A 50 -3.78 -2.51 -3.26
C ALA A 50 -3.45 -3.73 -4.14
N ILE A 51 -2.17 -4.09 -4.24
CA ILE A 51 -1.70 -5.30 -4.92
C ILE A 51 -2.32 -6.55 -4.29
N ALA A 52 -2.27 -6.66 -2.96
CA ALA A 52 -2.85 -7.80 -2.26
C ALA A 52 -4.38 -7.87 -2.41
N LEU A 53 -5.05 -6.71 -2.32
CA LEU A 53 -6.48 -6.52 -2.56
C LEU A 53 -6.88 -7.04 -3.96
N VAL A 54 -6.26 -6.54 -5.02
CA VAL A 54 -6.60 -6.91 -6.40
C VAL A 54 -6.37 -8.41 -6.65
N GLY A 55 -5.26 -8.97 -6.17
CA GLY A 55 -5.00 -10.40 -6.27
C GLY A 55 -6.10 -11.24 -5.61
N CYS A 56 -6.40 -10.95 -4.34
CA CYS A 56 -7.42 -11.70 -3.59
C CYS A 56 -8.83 -11.53 -4.17
N LEU A 57 -9.21 -10.31 -4.57
CA LEU A 57 -10.53 -10.05 -5.17
C LEU A 57 -10.68 -10.71 -6.54
N SER A 58 -9.62 -10.83 -7.33
CA SER A 58 -9.67 -11.55 -8.61
C SER A 58 -9.94 -13.04 -8.43
N LEU A 59 -9.40 -13.66 -7.37
CA LEU A 59 -9.74 -15.04 -7.00
C LEU A 59 -11.20 -15.15 -6.56
N ALA A 60 -11.71 -14.16 -5.82
CA ALA A 60 -13.13 -14.14 -5.44
C ALA A 60 -14.06 -14.07 -6.66
N VAL A 61 -13.66 -13.34 -7.72
CA VAL A 61 -14.39 -13.29 -9.00
C VAL A 61 -14.41 -14.67 -9.68
N GLU A 62 -13.28 -15.37 -9.77
CA GLU A 62 -13.24 -16.72 -10.36
C GLU A 62 -14.04 -17.73 -9.54
N LEU A 63 -13.94 -17.68 -8.21
CA LEU A 63 -14.77 -18.51 -7.33
C LEU A 63 -16.25 -18.21 -7.54
N GLN A 64 -16.65 -16.95 -7.74
CA GLN A 64 -18.04 -16.57 -7.99
C GLN A 64 -18.54 -17.11 -9.35
N ALA A 65 -17.65 -17.27 -10.32
CA ALA A 65 -17.94 -17.86 -11.62
C ALA A 65 -17.97 -19.41 -11.61
N GLY A 66 -17.71 -20.06 -10.47
CA GLY A 66 -17.74 -21.52 -10.38
C GLY A 66 -16.38 -22.22 -10.54
N ALA A 67 -15.26 -21.50 -10.61
CA ALA A 67 -13.92 -22.09 -10.79
C ALA A 67 -13.45 -22.93 -9.58
N GLY A 68 -12.55 -23.91 -9.80
CA GLY A 68 -11.92 -24.70 -8.73
C GLY A 68 -12.72 -25.91 -8.27
N GLY A 69 -12.81 -26.95 -9.09
CA GLY A 69 -13.53 -28.20 -8.79
C GLY A 69 -13.50 -29.17 -9.98
N PRO A 70 -14.26 -30.29 -9.94
CA PRO A 70 -15.12 -30.72 -8.82
C PRO A 70 -14.33 -31.36 -7.68
N GLY A 71 -14.92 -31.36 -6.49
CA GLY A 71 -14.41 -31.92 -5.25
C GLY A 71 -13.80 -30.87 -4.31
N LEU A 72 -14.02 -31.02 -3.00
CA LEU A 72 -13.42 -30.17 -1.96
C LEU A 72 -11.89 -30.10 -2.07
N ALA A 73 -11.23 -31.25 -2.28
CA ALA A 73 -9.79 -31.31 -2.42
C ALA A 73 -9.29 -30.50 -3.63
N ALA A 74 -10.01 -30.58 -4.77
CA ALA A 74 -9.67 -29.84 -5.97
C ALA A 74 -9.91 -28.33 -5.80
N LEU A 75 -10.98 -27.93 -5.09
CA LEU A 75 -11.25 -26.54 -4.75
C LEU A 75 -10.15 -25.94 -3.86
N VAL A 76 -9.73 -26.66 -2.81
CA VAL A 76 -8.66 -26.21 -1.91
C VAL A 76 -7.32 -26.12 -2.66
N ALA A 77 -7.00 -27.10 -3.51
CA ALA A 77 -5.82 -27.07 -4.35
C ALA A 77 -5.84 -25.86 -5.30
N PHE A 78 -6.95 -25.61 -5.97
CA PHE A 78 -7.14 -24.45 -6.84
C PHE A 78 -6.91 -23.12 -6.12
N VAL A 79 -7.49 -22.95 -4.92
CA VAL A 79 -7.29 -21.74 -4.10
C VAL A 79 -5.82 -21.58 -3.74
N ARG A 80 -5.15 -22.65 -3.29
CA ARG A 80 -3.73 -22.61 -2.94
C ARG A 80 -2.85 -22.25 -4.12
N ASP A 81 -3.07 -22.85 -5.27
CA ASP A 81 -2.29 -22.63 -6.49
C ASP A 81 -2.47 -21.21 -7.02
N ALA A 82 -3.72 -20.70 -7.04
CA ALA A 82 -4.01 -19.32 -7.43
C ALA A 82 -3.31 -18.30 -6.51
N LEU A 83 -3.38 -18.50 -5.19
CA LEU A 83 -2.74 -17.62 -4.22
C LEU A 83 -1.21 -17.68 -4.32
N SER A 84 -0.64 -18.87 -4.47
CA SER A 84 0.81 -19.06 -4.70
C SER A 84 1.27 -18.35 -5.99
N PHE A 85 0.52 -18.51 -7.07
CA PHE A 85 0.78 -17.82 -8.33
C PHE A 85 0.72 -16.30 -8.18
N LEU A 86 -0.27 -15.74 -7.49
CA LEU A 86 -0.37 -14.30 -7.26
C LEU A 86 0.79 -13.72 -6.44
N VAL A 87 1.36 -14.48 -5.51
CA VAL A 87 2.57 -14.05 -4.77
C VAL A 87 3.75 -13.80 -5.71
N THR A 88 3.83 -14.53 -6.83
CA THR A 88 4.89 -14.34 -7.83
C THR A 88 4.77 -13.03 -8.63
N ALA A 89 3.62 -12.36 -8.59
CA ALA A 89 3.41 -11.12 -9.36
C ALA A 89 4.39 -10.02 -8.93
N ARG A 90 4.59 -9.86 -7.60
CA ARG A 90 5.53 -8.94 -6.95
C ARG A 90 5.99 -9.51 -5.61
N PRO A 91 7.04 -10.36 -5.59
CA PRO A 91 7.49 -11.07 -4.38
C PRO A 91 7.95 -10.15 -3.24
N THR A 92 8.26 -8.89 -3.53
CA THR A 92 8.65 -7.89 -2.53
C THR A 92 7.48 -7.40 -1.68
N ALA A 93 6.23 -7.57 -2.14
CA ALA A 93 5.02 -7.16 -1.41
C ALA A 93 4.63 -8.22 -0.36
N VAL A 94 5.18 -8.10 0.85
CA VAL A 94 4.92 -9.03 1.97
C VAL A 94 3.42 -9.18 2.27
N ASN A 95 2.62 -8.13 2.04
CA ASN A 95 1.17 -8.13 2.21
C ASN A 95 0.50 -9.23 1.39
N MET A 96 0.94 -9.48 0.15
CA MET A 96 0.34 -10.50 -0.70
C MET A 96 0.68 -11.90 -0.18
N ALA A 97 1.94 -12.15 0.20
CA ALA A 97 2.36 -13.43 0.76
C ALA A 97 1.64 -13.75 2.08
N ARG A 98 1.44 -12.73 2.94
CA ARG A 98 0.69 -12.87 4.18
C ARG A 98 -0.79 -13.14 3.92
N ALA A 99 -1.43 -12.37 3.05
CA ALA A 99 -2.83 -12.59 2.67
C ALA A 99 -3.04 -13.98 2.07
N ALA A 100 -2.18 -14.39 1.14
CA ALA A 100 -2.19 -15.71 0.53
C ALA A 100 -2.13 -16.84 1.56
N ARG A 101 -1.22 -16.74 2.54
CA ARG A 101 -1.10 -17.73 3.63
C ARG A 101 -2.38 -17.81 4.47
N ASP A 102 -2.82 -16.67 4.99
CA ASP A 102 -4.04 -16.54 5.81
C ASP A 102 -5.28 -17.14 5.12
N LEU A 103 -5.39 -16.94 3.81
CA LEU A 103 -6.52 -17.39 3.01
C LEU A 103 -6.42 -18.88 2.65
N ALA A 104 -5.23 -19.36 2.31
CA ALA A 104 -4.98 -20.77 2.05
C ALA A 104 -5.21 -21.64 3.30
N GLU A 105 -4.80 -21.17 4.48
CA GLU A 105 -5.07 -21.84 5.76
C GLU A 105 -6.57 -21.84 6.08
N ALA A 106 -7.24 -20.70 5.90
CA ALA A 106 -8.67 -20.61 6.12
C ALA A 106 -9.48 -21.51 5.18
N ALA A 107 -9.08 -21.63 3.91
CA ALA A 107 -9.71 -22.53 2.95
C ALA A 107 -9.58 -24.00 3.35
N ALA A 108 -8.38 -24.41 3.81
CA ALA A 108 -8.14 -25.76 4.29
C ALA A 108 -8.99 -26.07 5.54
N GLN A 109 -8.97 -25.19 6.54
CA GLN A 109 -9.77 -25.35 7.76
C GLN A 109 -11.28 -25.41 7.49
N GLU A 110 -11.77 -24.68 6.48
CA GLU A 110 -13.18 -24.70 6.11
C GLU A 110 -13.57 -26.03 5.45
N ALA A 111 -12.69 -26.61 4.63
CA ALA A 111 -12.92 -27.88 3.96
C ALA A 111 -12.87 -29.09 4.92
N GLU A 112 -12.18 -28.97 6.05
CA GLU A 112 -12.11 -30.00 7.10
C GLU A 112 -13.32 -30.00 8.05
N ARG A 113 -14.24 -29.04 7.92
CA ARG A 113 -15.44 -29.00 8.79
C ARG A 113 -16.40 -30.13 8.46
N GLU A 114 -17.00 -30.68 9.51
CA GLU A 114 -18.07 -31.66 9.38
C GLU A 114 -19.23 -31.09 8.55
N GLY A 115 -19.65 -31.81 7.51
CA GLY A 115 -20.69 -31.36 6.58
C GLY A 115 -20.25 -30.29 5.57
N ALA A 116 -18.95 -30.06 5.39
CA ALA A 116 -18.46 -29.14 4.36
C ALA A 116 -18.91 -29.57 2.94
N THR A 117 -19.43 -28.60 2.19
CA THR A 117 -19.74 -28.74 0.76
C THR A 117 -18.90 -27.77 -0.06
N GLU A 118 -18.78 -28.02 -1.37
CA GLU A 118 -18.09 -27.11 -2.28
C GLU A 118 -18.71 -25.72 -2.29
N GLU A 119 -20.05 -25.61 -2.28
CA GLU A 119 -20.70 -24.30 -2.25
C GLU A 119 -20.40 -23.55 -0.95
N ALA A 120 -20.46 -24.24 0.20
CA ALA A 120 -20.22 -23.62 1.51
C ALA A 120 -18.77 -23.12 1.65
N VAL A 121 -17.79 -23.93 1.20
CA VAL A 121 -16.37 -23.53 1.22
C VAL A 121 -16.14 -22.37 0.26
N ARG A 122 -16.73 -22.40 -0.95
CA ARG A 122 -16.62 -21.32 -1.94
C ARG A 122 -17.18 -20.01 -1.42
N GLU A 123 -18.40 -20.01 -0.88
CA GLU A 123 -19.06 -18.82 -0.35
C GLU A 123 -18.28 -18.22 0.82
N ARG A 124 -17.85 -19.04 1.79
CA ARG A 124 -17.07 -18.55 2.94
C ARG A 124 -15.70 -18.03 2.54
N ASN A 125 -15.04 -18.63 1.56
CA ASN A 125 -13.79 -18.10 1.02
C ASN A 125 -14.01 -16.74 0.34
N GLN A 126 -15.05 -16.59 -0.48
CA GLN A 126 -15.41 -15.29 -1.07
C GLN A 126 -15.71 -14.23 0.00
N GLU A 127 -16.46 -14.58 1.04
CA GLU A 127 -16.72 -13.67 2.15
C GLU A 127 -15.44 -13.27 2.89
N ARG A 128 -14.51 -14.20 3.11
CA ARG A 128 -13.22 -13.88 3.75
C ARG A 128 -12.37 -13.00 2.86
N LEU A 129 -12.28 -13.33 1.57
CA LEU A 129 -11.55 -12.57 0.55
C LEU A 129 -12.07 -11.14 0.42
N THR A 130 -13.34 -10.90 0.74
CA THR A 130 -13.92 -9.55 0.76
C THR A 130 -13.78 -8.91 2.15
N LYS A 131 -14.27 -9.55 3.22
CA LYS A 131 -14.28 -9.00 4.60
C LYS A 131 -12.89 -8.74 5.20
N LYS A 132 -11.96 -9.73 5.20
CA LYS A 132 -10.60 -9.55 5.79
C LYS A 132 -9.79 -8.49 5.06
N VAL A 133 -10.04 -8.38 3.75
CA VAL A 133 -9.26 -7.57 2.83
C VAL A 133 -9.69 -6.10 2.89
N PHE A 134 -10.99 -5.82 3.05
CA PHE A 134 -11.47 -4.48 3.38
C PHE A 134 -11.12 -4.08 4.83
N SER A 135 -11.35 -4.94 5.84
CA SER A 135 -11.19 -4.53 7.25
C SER A 135 -9.76 -4.25 7.72
N LYS A 136 -8.73 -4.88 7.14
CA LYS A 136 -7.31 -4.64 7.51
C LYS A 136 -6.60 -3.56 6.68
N HIS A 137 -7.16 -3.18 5.54
CA HIS A 137 -6.51 -2.22 4.61
C HIS A 137 -7.30 -0.93 4.43
N THR A 138 -8.53 -0.85 4.95
CA THR A 138 -9.23 0.40 5.16
C THR A 138 -9.30 0.67 6.65
N CYS A 139 -8.61 1.71 7.12
CA CYS A 139 -8.76 2.22 8.47
C CYS A 139 -10.20 2.70 8.67
N THR A 140 -11.06 1.82 9.16
CA THR A 140 -12.40 2.14 9.64
C THR A 140 -12.63 1.36 10.92
N GLY A 141 -12.53 2.06 12.05
CA GLY A 141 -12.94 1.52 13.34
C GLY A 141 -14.45 1.24 13.34
N GLN A 142 -14.78 -0.04 13.51
CA GLN A 142 -16.02 -0.64 14.04
C GLN A 142 -17.38 -0.50 13.32
N ARG A 143 -17.96 -1.70 13.10
CA ARG A 143 -19.36 -2.18 13.13
C ARG A 143 -20.43 -1.52 12.24
N GLU A 144 -20.82 -2.32 11.24
CA GLU A 144 -22.21 -2.52 10.75
C GLU A 144 -23.09 -1.28 10.53
N GLN A 145 -22.63 -0.26 9.80
CA GLN A 145 -23.51 0.73 9.13
C GLN A 145 -22.84 1.27 7.84
N PRO A 146 -23.60 1.83 6.87
CA PRO A 146 -23.15 2.07 5.50
C PRO A 146 -21.89 2.96 5.44
N LEU A 147 -20.88 2.50 4.68
CA LEU A 147 -19.57 3.13 4.52
C LEU A 147 -19.67 4.61 4.06
N GLN A 148 -19.63 5.56 4.99
CA GLN A 148 -19.47 7.00 4.70
C GLN A 148 -18.47 7.71 5.64
N GLY A 149 -17.55 6.97 6.28
CA GLY A 149 -16.48 7.54 7.10
C GLY A 149 -15.16 7.75 6.32
N PRO A 150 -14.34 8.76 6.67
CA PRO A 150 -13.05 9.00 6.02
C PRO A 150 -12.13 7.79 6.21
N ARG A 151 -11.68 7.21 5.10
CA ARG A 151 -10.66 6.15 5.09
C ARG A 151 -9.34 6.79 5.51
N VAL A 152 -8.89 6.58 6.74
CA VAL A 152 -7.57 7.05 7.23
C VAL A 152 -6.47 6.13 6.64
N GLY A 153 -6.46 5.99 5.32
CA GLY A 153 -5.50 5.15 4.61
C GLY A 153 -4.17 5.86 4.48
N THR A 154 -3.13 5.40 5.17
CA THR A 154 -1.73 5.86 5.01
C THR A 154 -1.58 7.39 5.14
N ALA A 155 -0.49 7.98 4.65
CA ALA A 155 -0.21 9.41 4.79
C ALA A 155 -1.28 10.33 4.16
N LEU A 156 -1.76 10.02 2.95
CA LEU A 156 -2.76 10.85 2.27
C LEU A 156 -4.13 10.79 2.98
N GLY A 157 -4.44 9.68 3.67
CA GLY A 157 -5.61 9.58 4.54
C GLY A 157 -5.58 10.53 5.74
N VAL A 158 -4.39 10.83 6.27
CA VAL A 158 -4.21 11.86 7.30
C VAL A 158 -4.50 13.24 6.72
N ILE A 159 -3.96 13.56 5.54
CA ILE A 159 -4.22 14.82 4.83
C ILE A 159 -5.72 15.00 4.53
N ARG A 160 -6.40 13.96 4.03
CA ARG A 160 -7.85 13.95 3.81
C ARG A 160 -8.63 14.23 5.09
N SER A 161 -8.24 13.60 6.19
CA SER A 161 -8.88 13.82 7.50
C SER A 161 -8.71 15.27 7.96
N LEU A 162 -7.52 15.85 7.83
CA LEU A 162 -7.27 17.25 8.15
C LEU A 162 -8.08 18.20 7.28
N HIS A 163 -8.18 17.92 5.97
CA HIS A 163 -8.97 18.71 5.03
C HIS A 163 -10.47 18.66 5.37
N ASN A 164 -11.02 17.47 5.61
CA ASN A 164 -12.43 17.30 5.96
C ASN A 164 -12.80 17.97 7.28
N LEU A 165 -11.84 18.09 8.20
CA LEU A 165 -12.01 18.83 9.45
C LEU A 165 -11.85 20.34 9.29
N GLY A 166 -11.52 20.85 8.09
CA GLY A 166 -11.22 22.27 7.85
C GLY A 166 -9.93 22.74 8.53
N ARG A 167 -9.02 21.82 8.83
CA ARG A 167 -7.77 22.06 9.58
C ARG A 167 -6.51 21.98 8.73
N LEU A 168 -6.65 21.75 7.43
CA LEU A 168 -5.55 21.73 6.48
C LEU A 168 -5.49 23.07 5.74
N GLU A 169 -4.41 23.81 5.91
CA GLU A 169 -4.16 25.03 5.13
C GLU A 169 -3.68 24.70 3.71
N ARG A 170 -2.68 23.82 3.61
CA ARG A 170 -2.10 23.36 2.33
C ARG A 170 -1.37 22.04 2.49
N ALA A 171 -1.42 21.20 1.46
CA ALA A 171 -0.57 20.02 1.32
C ALA A 171 0.56 20.27 0.31
N PHE A 172 1.82 20.04 0.72
CA PHE A 172 2.94 19.94 -0.22
C PHE A 172 3.20 18.48 -0.56
N CYS A 173 3.39 18.18 -1.85
CA CYS A 173 3.80 16.84 -2.31
C CYS A 173 5.07 16.96 -3.16
N THR A 174 6.03 16.07 -2.95
CA THR A 174 7.24 16.04 -3.77
C THR A 174 7.02 15.25 -5.05
N GLU A 175 7.89 15.39 -6.06
CA GLU A 175 7.76 14.62 -7.29
C GLU A 175 8.01 13.11 -7.09
N THR A 176 8.94 12.76 -6.18
CA THR A 176 9.35 11.38 -5.85
C THR A 176 10.06 10.68 -7.01
N ARG A 177 11.25 11.16 -7.38
CA ARG A 177 12.11 10.55 -8.39
C ARG A 177 12.59 9.14 -7.97
N PRO A 178 12.95 8.27 -8.93
CA PRO A 178 12.83 8.48 -10.37
C PRO A 178 11.43 8.16 -10.95
N TYR A 179 10.55 7.54 -10.17
CA TYR A 179 9.27 7.01 -10.67
C TYR A 179 8.12 8.02 -10.69
N ASN A 180 8.35 9.23 -10.16
CA ASN A 180 7.46 10.36 -10.20
C ASN A 180 6.07 10.07 -9.61
N GLN A 181 5.96 9.24 -8.56
CA GLN A 181 4.65 8.89 -8.00
C GLN A 181 3.96 10.10 -7.37
N GLY A 182 4.69 10.98 -6.71
CA GLY A 182 4.08 12.16 -6.10
C GLY A 182 3.58 13.15 -7.15
N ALA A 183 4.36 13.37 -8.21
CA ALA A 183 3.93 14.21 -9.34
C ALA A 183 2.77 13.59 -10.15
N ARG A 184 2.74 12.26 -10.33
CA ARG A 184 1.73 11.59 -11.18
C ARG A 184 0.46 11.21 -10.43
N LEU A 185 0.59 10.68 -9.22
CA LEU A 185 -0.51 10.06 -8.46
C LEU A 185 -0.97 10.97 -7.34
N THR A 186 -0.06 11.41 -6.46
CA THR A 186 -0.43 12.24 -5.30
C THR A 186 -1.00 13.58 -5.74
N ALA A 187 -0.35 14.26 -6.69
CA ALA A 187 -0.88 15.51 -7.25
C ALA A 187 -2.25 15.31 -7.91
N PHE A 188 -2.44 14.20 -8.63
CA PHE A 188 -3.73 13.85 -9.23
C PHE A 188 -4.84 13.68 -8.18
N GLU A 189 -4.57 12.92 -7.11
CA GLU A 189 -5.53 12.70 -6.02
C GLU A 189 -5.89 14.00 -5.30
N LEU A 190 -4.90 14.84 -4.99
CA LEU A 190 -5.11 16.13 -4.34
C LEU A 190 -5.96 17.08 -5.20
N VAL A 191 -5.68 17.14 -6.51
CA VAL A 191 -6.48 17.93 -7.47
C VAL A 191 -7.91 17.39 -7.57
N TYR A 192 -8.06 16.07 -7.70
CA TYR A 192 -9.37 15.42 -7.82
C TYR A 192 -10.26 15.69 -6.59
N GLU A 193 -9.67 15.67 -5.40
CA GLU A 193 -10.37 15.91 -4.13
C GLU A 193 -10.47 17.40 -3.75
N GLN A 194 -9.99 18.30 -4.62
CA GLN A 194 -9.98 19.75 -4.41
C GLN A 194 -9.26 20.15 -3.10
N ILE A 195 -8.25 19.38 -2.70
CA ILE A 195 -7.42 19.69 -1.55
C ILE A 195 -6.42 20.78 -1.95
N PRO A 196 -6.30 21.89 -1.20
CA PRO A 196 -5.33 22.94 -1.51
C PRO A 196 -3.92 22.37 -1.46
N ALA A 197 -3.25 22.30 -2.60
CA ALA A 197 -1.99 21.57 -2.73
C ALA A 197 -0.96 22.26 -3.63
N THR A 198 0.31 21.89 -3.46
CA THR A 198 1.42 22.35 -4.29
C THR A 198 2.40 21.21 -4.53
N LEU A 199 2.76 20.99 -5.80
CA LEU A 199 3.81 20.06 -6.21
C LEU A 199 5.17 20.75 -6.16
N ILE A 200 6.17 20.08 -5.61
CA ILE A 200 7.57 20.55 -5.55
C ILE A 200 8.52 19.44 -6.02
N ALA A 201 9.72 19.81 -6.49
CA ALA A 201 10.79 18.83 -6.70
C ALA A 201 11.31 18.28 -5.37
N ASP A 202 11.91 17.08 -5.36
CA ASP A 202 12.42 16.47 -4.12
C ASP A 202 13.48 17.35 -3.44
N SER A 203 14.30 18.05 -4.23
CA SER A 203 15.34 18.97 -3.76
C SER A 203 14.81 20.28 -3.15
N MET A 204 13.52 20.58 -3.31
CA MET A 204 12.89 21.80 -2.78
C MET A 204 12.33 21.61 -1.37
N ALA A 205 12.34 20.39 -0.82
CA ALA A 205 11.71 20.09 0.46
C ALA A 205 12.26 20.97 1.62
N ALA A 206 13.58 21.14 1.71
CA ALA A 206 14.18 21.99 2.73
C ALA A 206 13.81 23.47 2.55
N ALA A 207 13.79 23.97 1.32
CA ALA A 207 13.38 25.35 1.02
C ALA A 207 11.89 25.57 1.35
N ALA A 208 11.04 24.58 1.09
CA ALA A 208 9.62 24.63 1.47
C ALA A 208 9.47 24.65 3.00
N MET A 209 10.22 23.83 3.74
CA MET A 209 10.23 23.86 5.20
C MET A 209 10.66 25.23 5.75
N ALA A 210 11.70 25.83 5.18
CA ALA A 210 12.22 27.11 5.62
C ALA A 210 11.32 28.31 5.28
N HIS A 211 10.63 28.29 4.14
CA HIS A 211 10.02 29.49 3.56
C HIS A 211 8.51 29.40 3.30
N GLN A 212 7.92 28.21 3.36
CA GLN A 212 6.50 27.99 3.03
C GLN A 212 5.66 27.58 4.26
N GLY A 213 6.22 27.64 5.46
CA GLY A 213 5.49 27.39 6.71
C GLY A 213 5.05 25.93 6.88
N VAL A 214 5.83 24.96 6.39
CA VAL A 214 5.54 23.53 6.63
C VAL A 214 5.63 23.25 8.13
N SER A 215 4.56 22.67 8.69
CA SER A 215 4.42 22.46 10.14
C SER A 215 4.38 20.99 10.57
N ALA A 216 4.25 20.06 9.61
CA ALA A 216 4.36 18.62 9.85
C ALA A 216 4.74 17.91 8.55
N VAL A 217 5.42 16.76 8.68
CA VAL A 217 5.67 15.82 7.58
C VAL A 217 4.98 14.50 7.87
N VAL A 218 4.23 13.97 6.92
CA VAL A 218 3.59 12.64 7.03
C VAL A 218 3.95 11.82 5.80
N VAL A 219 4.55 10.66 6.00
CA VAL A 219 4.94 9.72 4.93
C VAL A 219 4.26 8.36 5.12
N GLY A 220 4.21 7.56 4.06
CA GLY A 220 3.83 6.15 4.16
C GLY A 220 4.99 5.28 4.68
N ALA A 221 4.78 3.97 4.67
CA ALA A 221 5.85 2.98 4.84
C ALA A 221 5.64 1.81 3.89
N ASP A 222 6.74 1.25 3.39
CA ASP A 222 6.74 -0.09 2.80
C ASP A 222 6.88 -1.15 3.90
N ARG A 223 7.76 -0.90 4.87
CA ARG A 223 7.97 -1.75 6.04
C ARG A 223 8.41 -0.94 7.24
N VAL A 224 7.82 -1.22 8.40
CA VAL A 224 8.27 -0.73 9.71
C VAL A 224 8.76 -1.93 10.51
N VAL A 225 9.96 -1.90 11.07
CA VAL A 225 10.50 -3.04 11.84
C VAL A 225 10.30 -2.83 13.35
N ALA A 226 10.76 -3.77 14.18
CA ALA A 226 10.39 -3.83 15.60
C ALA A 226 10.75 -2.58 16.40
N ASN A 227 11.90 -1.95 16.14
CA ASN A 227 12.33 -0.71 16.80
C ASN A 227 11.70 0.56 16.19
N GLY A 228 10.88 0.42 15.14
CA GLY A 228 10.26 1.53 14.41
C GLY A 228 11.07 2.06 13.23
N ASP A 229 12.27 1.53 12.95
CA ASP A 229 12.99 1.89 11.72
C ASP A 229 12.09 1.60 10.51
N THR A 230 12.02 2.58 9.61
CA THR A 230 11.03 2.57 8.54
C THR A 230 11.71 2.57 7.19
N ALA A 231 11.54 1.48 6.44
CA ALA A 231 11.83 1.45 5.02
C ALA A 231 10.68 2.07 4.23
N ASN A 232 10.98 3.10 3.44
CA ASN A 232 10.02 3.74 2.55
C ASN A 232 10.72 4.23 1.27
N LYS A 233 9.95 4.77 0.33
CA LYS A 233 10.46 5.27 -0.95
C LYS A 233 11.67 6.20 -0.72
N VAL A 234 12.74 5.97 -1.49
CA VAL A 234 13.97 6.77 -1.41
C VAL A 234 13.67 8.27 -1.44
N GLY A 235 14.35 9.02 -0.57
CA GLY A 235 14.06 10.41 -0.23
C GLY A 235 13.33 10.57 1.11
N THR A 236 12.77 9.50 1.69
CA THR A 236 12.06 9.57 2.98
C THR A 236 13.03 9.87 4.12
N TYR A 237 14.19 9.21 4.14
CA TYR A 237 15.23 9.50 5.12
C TYR A 237 15.72 10.95 5.01
N GLN A 238 15.91 11.45 3.79
CA GLN A 238 16.31 12.84 3.55
C GLN A 238 15.25 13.84 4.07
N LEU A 239 13.96 13.55 3.88
CA LEU A 239 12.87 14.35 4.43
C LEU A 239 12.89 14.37 5.96
N ALA A 240 13.17 13.24 6.61
CA ALA A 240 13.24 13.16 8.06
C ALA A 240 14.41 13.98 8.63
N ILE A 241 15.57 13.97 7.98
CA ILE A 241 16.71 14.82 8.34
C ILE A 241 16.33 16.31 8.22
N ALA A 242 15.74 16.71 7.09
CA ALA A 242 15.35 18.09 6.86
C ALA A 242 14.28 18.55 7.85
N ALA A 243 13.31 17.69 8.19
CA ALA A 243 12.28 17.98 9.17
C ALA A 243 12.88 18.19 10.57
N LYS A 244 13.81 17.30 11.00
CA LYS A 244 14.54 17.45 12.27
C LYS A 244 15.33 18.75 12.33
N HIS A 245 16.02 19.13 11.26
CA HIS A 245 16.76 20.40 11.19
C HIS A 245 15.88 21.62 11.44
N HIS A 246 14.65 21.62 10.90
CA HIS A 246 13.70 22.72 11.06
C HIS A 246 12.78 22.59 12.28
N GLY A 247 12.97 21.57 13.13
CA GLY A 247 12.11 21.33 14.30
C GLY A 247 10.67 20.95 13.96
N ILE A 248 10.45 20.33 12.79
CA ILE A 248 9.14 19.92 12.29
C ILE A 248 8.90 18.45 12.68
N PRO A 249 7.73 18.09 13.25
CA PRO A 249 7.42 16.71 13.59
C PRO A 249 7.28 15.84 12.33
N PHE A 250 7.93 14.68 12.35
CA PHE A 250 7.94 13.70 11.26
C PHE A 250 7.14 12.45 11.65
N TYR A 251 6.07 12.18 10.90
CA TYR A 251 5.16 11.07 11.13
C TYR A 251 5.30 10.01 10.03
N VAL A 252 5.22 8.74 10.44
CA VAL A 252 5.05 7.60 9.54
C VAL A 252 3.62 7.08 9.69
N ALA A 253 2.87 6.98 8.60
CA ALA A 253 1.51 6.44 8.60
C ALA A 253 1.48 5.08 7.89
N ALA A 254 1.35 4.02 8.67
CA ALA A 254 1.44 2.64 8.21
C ALA A 254 0.43 1.75 8.97
N PRO A 255 -0.34 0.88 8.29
CA PRO A 255 -1.16 -0.10 8.99
C PRO A 255 -0.28 -1.13 9.70
N SER A 256 -0.79 -1.74 10.78
CA SER A 256 -0.06 -2.80 11.52
C SER A 256 0.38 -3.97 10.63
N SER A 257 -0.30 -4.18 9.50
CA SER A 257 0.06 -5.19 8.51
C SER A 257 1.36 -4.92 7.77
N SER A 258 1.83 -3.66 7.74
CA SER A 258 3.12 -3.24 7.19
C SER A 258 4.23 -3.22 8.25
N CYS A 259 3.91 -3.51 9.51
CA CYS A 259 4.88 -3.66 10.58
C CYS A 259 5.39 -5.11 10.66
N ASP A 260 6.69 -5.31 10.44
CA ASP A 260 7.38 -6.60 10.52
C ASP A 260 8.18 -6.70 11.82
N LEU A 261 7.54 -7.18 12.88
CA LEU A 261 8.15 -7.29 14.22
C LEU A 261 9.20 -8.40 14.34
N ARG A 262 9.47 -9.16 13.26
CA ARG A 262 10.50 -10.21 13.21
C ARG A 262 11.90 -9.66 13.01
N LEU A 263 12.02 -8.52 12.32
CA LEU A 263 13.27 -7.81 12.14
C LEU A 263 13.45 -6.85 13.32
N GLU A 264 14.59 -6.88 13.97
CA GLU A 264 14.88 -6.05 15.14
C GLU A 264 15.19 -4.61 14.73
N THR A 265 15.95 -4.45 13.64
CA THR A 265 16.44 -3.13 13.18
C THR A 265 16.35 -2.96 11.68
N GLY A 266 16.44 -1.72 11.21
CA GLY A 266 16.45 -1.40 9.79
C GLY A 266 17.66 -1.95 9.02
N GLN A 267 18.73 -2.36 9.72
CA GLN A 267 19.93 -2.95 9.10
C GLN A 267 19.66 -4.30 8.43
N GLU A 268 18.61 -5.00 8.87
CA GLU A 268 18.21 -6.30 8.32
C GLU A 268 17.39 -6.17 7.04
N ILE A 269 17.02 -4.93 6.65
CA ILE A 269 16.24 -4.67 5.45
C ILE A 269 17.19 -4.62 4.25
N ILE A 270 17.05 -5.59 3.35
CA ILE A 270 17.72 -5.55 2.05
C ILE A 270 17.04 -4.51 1.16
N ILE A 271 17.81 -3.50 0.75
CA ILE A 271 17.32 -2.45 -0.14
C ILE A 271 17.29 -2.97 -1.57
N GLU A 272 16.11 -2.94 -2.18
CA GLU A 272 15.91 -3.24 -3.59
C GLU A 272 16.64 -2.19 -4.44
N GLU A 273 17.67 -2.59 -5.17
CA GLU A 273 18.24 -1.77 -6.25
C GLU A 273 17.57 -2.11 -7.58
N ARG A 274 17.24 -1.08 -8.35
CA ARG A 274 16.55 -1.22 -9.63
C ARG A 274 17.43 -0.86 -10.80
N PRO A 275 17.09 -1.32 -12.03
CA PRO A 275 17.89 -1.03 -13.21
C PRO A 275 18.15 0.48 -13.36
N GLY A 276 19.41 0.83 -13.63
CA GLY A 276 19.80 2.24 -13.77
C GLY A 276 19.07 2.98 -14.90
N GLN A 277 18.58 2.25 -15.91
CA GLN A 277 17.77 2.80 -16.99
C GLN A 277 16.50 3.50 -16.48
N GLU A 278 15.88 2.99 -15.42
CA GLU A 278 14.66 3.60 -14.84
C GLU A 278 14.94 4.97 -14.20
N LEU A 279 16.20 5.29 -13.90
CA LEU A 279 16.65 6.61 -13.48
C LEU A 279 17.09 7.46 -14.67
N THR A 280 17.82 6.89 -15.63
CA THR A 280 18.39 7.65 -16.76
C THR A 280 17.37 8.03 -17.81
N ASP A 281 16.29 7.26 -17.95
CA ASP A 281 15.33 7.38 -19.04
C ASP A 281 13.94 7.74 -18.47
N VAL A 282 13.24 8.65 -19.14
CA VAL A 282 11.85 9.02 -18.82
C VAL A 282 11.04 8.96 -20.10
N ASN A 283 9.92 8.24 -20.08
CA ASN A 283 9.05 8.02 -21.25
C ASN A 283 9.81 7.55 -22.52
N GLY A 284 10.78 6.66 -22.34
CA GLY A 284 11.60 6.10 -23.43
C GLY A 284 12.68 7.05 -23.97
N VAL A 285 12.86 8.22 -23.38
CA VAL A 285 13.90 9.19 -23.75
C VAL A 285 14.96 9.24 -22.67
N ARG A 286 16.22 8.98 -23.05
CA ARG A 286 17.36 9.10 -22.14
C ARG A 286 17.66 10.56 -21.84
N ILE A 287 17.72 10.89 -20.55
CA ILE A 287 18.08 12.22 -20.03
C ILE A 287 19.53 12.26 -19.57
N ALA A 288 20.02 11.20 -18.92
CA ALA A 288 21.38 11.16 -18.38
C ALA A 288 22.44 10.97 -19.48
N ALA A 289 23.65 11.49 -19.26
CA ALA A 289 24.78 11.31 -20.17
C ALA A 289 25.07 9.81 -20.44
N PRO A 290 25.47 9.43 -21.66
CA PRO A 290 25.92 8.06 -21.95
C PRO A 290 27.16 7.68 -21.12
N GLY A 291 27.21 6.44 -20.64
CA GLY A 291 28.37 5.89 -19.93
C GLY A 291 28.49 6.20 -18.43
N ILE A 292 27.62 7.04 -17.86
CA ILE A 292 27.64 7.35 -16.42
C ILE A 292 27.18 6.14 -15.58
N ALA A 293 27.89 5.86 -14.49
CA ALA A 293 27.50 4.85 -13.50
C ALA A 293 26.27 5.30 -12.71
N ILE A 294 25.39 4.36 -12.35
CA ILE A 294 24.11 4.65 -11.70
C ILE A 294 23.98 3.87 -10.40
N TRP A 295 23.51 4.56 -9.37
CA TRP A 295 22.98 3.94 -8.15
C TRP A 295 21.51 4.31 -8.04
N ASN A 296 20.63 3.30 -8.01
CA ASN A 296 19.17 3.48 -8.05
C ASN A 296 18.47 2.61 -6.99
N PRO A 297 18.66 2.89 -5.69
CA PRO A 297 17.93 2.22 -4.63
C PRO A 297 16.45 2.64 -4.68
N ALA A 298 15.54 1.66 -4.61
CA ALA A 298 14.10 1.92 -4.62
C ALA A 298 13.61 2.48 -3.27
N PHE A 299 14.34 2.24 -2.19
CA PHE A 299 13.97 2.58 -0.82
C PHE A 299 15.18 3.11 -0.05
N ASP A 300 14.92 3.85 1.02
CA ASP A 300 15.87 4.13 2.09
C ASP A 300 15.25 3.74 3.44
N VAL A 301 16.08 3.73 4.49
CA VAL A 301 15.63 3.47 5.87
C VAL A 301 15.74 4.76 6.65
N THR A 302 14.62 5.20 7.22
CA THR A 302 14.58 6.28 8.21
C THR A 302 14.81 5.68 9.60
N PRO A 303 15.91 6.04 10.30
CA PRO A 303 16.11 5.67 11.69
C PRO A 303 14.99 6.20 12.58
N HIS A 304 14.57 5.38 13.54
CA HIS A 304 13.42 5.69 14.39
C HIS A 304 13.58 6.97 15.23
N ASP A 305 14.82 7.39 15.54
CA ASP A 305 15.10 8.65 16.28
C ASP A 305 14.75 9.92 15.47
N LEU A 306 14.53 9.78 14.16
CA LEU A 306 14.04 10.87 13.30
C LEU A 306 12.51 10.89 13.18
N ILE A 307 11.80 9.86 13.66
CA ILE A 307 10.33 9.76 13.61
C ILE A 307 9.74 10.48 14.84
N THR A 308 9.92 11.80 14.88
CA THR A 308 9.61 12.64 16.05
C THR A 308 8.12 12.85 16.31
N GLY A 309 7.27 12.66 15.30
CA GLY A 309 5.81 12.74 15.44
C GLY A 309 5.18 11.42 15.90
N GLY A 310 5.84 10.29 15.62
CA GLY A 310 5.35 8.95 15.91
C GLY A 310 4.80 8.21 14.69
N ILE A 311 4.40 6.96 14.93
CA ILE A 311 3.96 6.00 13.93
C ILE A 311 2.43 5.85 14.05
N ILE A 312 1.72 6.33 13.05
CA ILE A 312 0.26 6.32 12.94
C ILE A 312 -0.19 4.99 12.35
N THR A 313 -0.99 4.25 13.11
CA THR A 313 -1.60 2.97 12.72
C THR A 313 -3.12 3.04 12.88
N GLU A 314 -3.83 1.99 12.48
CA GLU A 314 -5.26 1.84 12.77
C GLU A 314 -5.58 1.66 14.27
N LEU A 315 -4.56 1.40 15.10
CA LEU A 315 -4.69 1.18 16.54
C LEU A 315 -4.37 2.43 17.38
N GLY A 316 -3.82 3.47 16.75
CA GLY A 316 -3.39 4.69 17.43
C GLY A 316 -2.08 5.24 16.87
N VAL A 317 -1.57 6.26 17.53
CA VAL A 317 -0.25 6.86 17.25
C VAL A 317 0.69 6.43 18.35
N PHE A 318 1.84 5.86 17.98
CA PHE A 318 2.82 5.31 18.92
C PHE A 318 4.18 5.97 18.75
N ALA A 319 4.89 6.19 19.86
CA ALA A 319 6.32 6.40 19.76
C ALA A 319 7.01 5.11 19.26
N PRO A 320 8.15 5.19 18.56
CA PRO A 320 8.80 4.00 18.00
C PRO A 320 9.06 2.88 19.02
N GLU A 321 9.50 3.22 20.23
CA GLU A 321 9.79 2.28 21.32
C GLU A 321 8.54 1.56 21.86
N GLU A 322 7.36 2.14 21.67
CA GLU A 322 6.08 1.59 22.13
C GLU A 322 5.47 0.62 21.10
N LEU A 323 5.89 0.73 19.83
CA LEU A 323 5.24 0.07 18.69
C LEU A 323 5.14 -1.45 18.87
N ARG A 324 6.25 -2.12 19.18
CA ARG A 324 6.28 -3.58 19.32
C ARG A 324 5.31 -4.07 20.41
N ALA A 325 5.32 -3.42 21.57
CA ALA A 325 4.45 -3.79 22.68
C ALA A 325 2.98 -3.56 22.33
N ALA A 326 2.66 -2.40 21.75
CA ALA A 326 1.30 -2.04 21.36
C ALA A 326 0.70 -3.00 20.32
N LEU A 327 1.49 -3.42 19.33
CA LEU A 327 1.03 -4.33 18.28
C LEU A 327 0.94 -5.79 18.75
N SER A 328 1.77 -6.21 19.70
CA SER A 328 1.80 -7.60 20.20
C SER A 328 0.67 -7.88 21.20
N ALA A 329 0.28 -6.89 22.01
CA ALA A 329 -0.72 -7.05 23.08
C ALA A 329 -2.15 -7.36 22.60
N ARG A 330 -2.42 -7.31 21.28
CA ARG A 330 -3.73 -7.66 20.68
C ARG A 330 -3.67 -8.87 19.74
N GLY A 331 -2.50 -9.51 19.61
CA GLY A 331 -2.32 -10.74 18.83
C GLY A 331 -2.62 -12.03 19.60
N SER A 332 -2.89 -11.92 20.92
CA SER A 332 -3.27 -12.99 21.85
C SER A 332 -4.77 -13.01 22.11
#